data_AF-F2G5Z1-F1
#
_entry.id   AF-F2G5Z1-F1
#
_cell.length_a   1.000
_cell.length_b   1.000
_cell.length_c   1.000
_cell.angle_alpha   90.00
_cell.angle_beta   90.00
_cell.angle_gamma   90.00
#
_symmetry.space_group_name_H-M   'P 1'
#
loop_
_entity.id
_entity.type
_entity.pdbx_description
1 polymer ?
#
loop_
_entity_poly.entity_id
_entity_poly.type
_entity_poly.pdbx_seq_one_letter_code
_entity_poly.pdbx_strand_id
1 'polypeptide(L)' 'MDDLEPLIILYEEHELCRKSNVLQYLMRSNGIEYLKITVGNNWVSKNQRKYKLPTMFMGKVHFGSLQQFKDFLNR' A
#
# COMPACT_ATOMS: atom_id res chain seq x y z
N MET A 1 -8.96 -25.43 -3.03
CA MET A 1 -8.99 -24.11 -2.38
C MET A 1 -7.83 -23.41 -3.03
N ASP A 2 -8.07 -22.49 -3.96
CA ASP A 2 -6.97 -21.76 -4.58
C ASP A 2 -6.24 -21.03 -3.46
N ASP A 3 -4.97 -21.38 -3.26
CA ASP A 3 -4.04 -20.62 -2.43
C ASP A 3 -3.90 -19.25 -3.10
N LEU A 4 -4.86 -18.37 -2.84
CA LEU A 4 -4.84 -16.99 -3.27
C LEU A 4 -3.56 -16.39 -2.71
N GLU A 5 -2.57 -16.18 -3.57
CA GLU A 5 -1.36 -15.46 -3.23
C GLU A 5 -1.75 -14.17 -2.50
N PRO A 6 -1.03 -13.80 -1.44
CA PRO A 6 -1.49 -12.74 -0.58
C PRO A 6 -1.35 -11.39 -1.30
N LEU A 7 -2.48 -10.91 -1.84
CA LEU A 7 -2.56 -9.66 -2.60
C LEU A 7 -2.28 -8.44 -1.71
N ILE A 8 -1.38 -7.57 -2.15
CA ILE A 8 -1.12 -6.30 -1.46
C ILE A 8 -2.25 -5.31 -1.79
N ILE A 9 -2.82 -4.67 -0.77
CA ILE A 9 -3.77 -3.57 -0.90
C ILE A 9 -3.06 -2.27 -0.55
N LEU A 10 -2.94 -1.37 -1.53
CA LEU A 10 -2.41 -0.03 -1.39
C LEU A 10 -3.55 0.97 -1.17
N TYR A 11 -3.58 1.60 -0.01
CA TYR A 11 -4.52 2.67 0.31
C TYR A 11 -3.91 4.04 0.04
N GLU A 12 -4.64 4.90 -0.67
CA GLU A 12 -4.26 6.30 -0.94
C GLU A 12 -5.35 7.30 -0.55
N GLU A 13 -4.94 8.48 -0.10
CA GLU A 13 -5.86 9.56 0.31
C GLU A 13 -6.61 10.14 -0.90
N HIS A 14 -5.90 10.34 -1.99
CA HIS A 14 -6.42 10.89 -3.23
C HIS A 14 -5.69 10.27 -4.42
N GLU A 15 -6.33 10.33 -5.58
CA GLU A 15 -5.70 9.92 -6.83
C GLU A 15 -4.42 10.73 -7.08
N LEU A 16 -3.42 10.10 -7.69
CA LEU A 16 -2.14 10.72 -8.06
C LEU A 16 -1.27 11.18 -6.87
N CYS A 17 -1.47 10.63 -5.68
CA CYS A 17 -0.55 10.87 -4.56
C CYS A 17 0.89 10.48 -4.93
N ARG A 18 1.84 11.44 -4.87
CA ARG A 18 3.24 11.22 -5.29
C ARG A 18 3.89 10.00 -4.63
N LYS A 19 3.68 9.81 -3.33
CA LYS A 19 4.22 8.65 -2.59
C LYS A 19 3.57 7.34 -3.04
N SER A 20 2.28 7.37 -3.37
CA SER A 20 1.54 6.21 -3.87
C SER A 20 2.06 5.81 -5.25
N ASN A 21 2.30 6.78 -6.13
CA ASN A 21 2.87 6.52 -7.46
C ASN A 21 4.25 5.84 -7.37
N VAL A 22 5.09 6.24 -6.41
CA VAL A 22 6.38 5.58 -6.17
C VAL A 22 6.20 4.13 -5.72
N LEU A 23 5.25 3.85 -4.81
CA LEU A 23 4.93 2.49 -4.38
C LEU A 23 4.44 1.62 -5.54
N GLN A 24 3.51 2.16 -6.33
CA GLN A 24 2.96 1.49 -7.52
C GLN A 24 4.05 1.17 -8.55
N TYR A 25 4.97 2.10 -8.78
CA TYR A 25 6.12 1.86 -9.65
C TYR A 25 7.00 0.72 -9.12
N LEU A 26 7.38 0.78 -7.84
CA LEU A 26 8.21 -0.26 -7.22
C LEU A 26 7.56 -1.64 -7.28
N MET A 27 6.26 -1.74 -7.00
CA MET A 27 5.52 -3.01 -7.09
C MET A 27 5.53 -3.56 -8.52
N ARG A 28 5.17 -2.73 -9.51
CA ARG A 28 5.14 -3.14 -10.92
C ARG A 28 6.52 -3.57 -11.42
N SER A 29 7.56 -2.83 -11.07
CA SER A 29 8.94 -3.15 -11.47
C SER A 29 9.46 -4.46 -10.87
N ASN A 30 8.89 -4.91 -9.75
CA ASN A 30 9.24 -6.17 -9.10
C ASN A 30 8.23 -7.31 -9.38
N GLY A 31 7.27 -7.10 -10.28
CA GLY A 31 6.24 -8.11 -10.60
C GLY A 31 5.28 -8.40 -9.44
N ILE A 32 5.15 -7.48 -8.49
CA ILE A 32 4.28 -7.65 -7.32
C ILE A 32 2.86 -7.22 -7.67
N GLU A 33 1.91 -8.14 -7.56
CA GLU A 33 0.50 -7.83 -7.74
C GLU A 33 -0.06 -7.02 -6.57
N TYR A 34 -0.89 -6.03 -6.88
CA TYR A 34 -1.55 -5.21 -5.87
C TYR A 34 -2.90 -4.66 -6.36
N LEU A 35 -3.78 -4.41 -5.40
CA LEU A 35 -5.00 -3.64 -5.58
C LEU A 35 -4.81 -2.24 -5.00
N LYS A 36 -5.24 -1.22 -5.74
CA LYS A 36 -5.20 0.17 -5.28
C LYS A 36 -6.60 0.63 -4.87
N ILE A 37 -6.70 1.25 -3.69
CA ILE A 37 -7.96 1.79 -3.16
C ILE A 37 -7.77 3.24 -2.75
N THR A 38 -8.53 4.14 -3.36
CA THR A 38 -8.62 5.55 -2.96
C THR A 38 -9.70 5.69 -1.90
N VAL A 39 -9.31 6.07 -0.68
CA VAL A 39 -10.25 6.07 0.47
C VAL A 39 -10.83 7.45 0.80
N GLY A 40 -10.26 8.52 0.23
CA GLY A 40 -10.71 9.89 0.47
C GLY A 40 -10.51 10.36 1.92
N ASN A 41 -10.67 11.67 2.14
CA ASN A 41 -10.42 12.34 3.42
C ASN A 41 -11.27 11.79 4.60
N ASN A 42 -12.40 11.14 4.33
CA ASN A 42 -13.29 10.63 5.37
C ASN A 42 -12.73 9.37 6.05
N TRP A 43 -12.10 8.47 5.30
CA TRP A 43 -11.43 7.30 5.89
C TRP A 43 -10.17 7.71 6.66
N VAL A 44 -9.49 8.73 6.16
CA VAL A 44 -8.32 9.36 6.78
C VAL A 44 -8.65 9.77 8.22
N SER A 45 -9.78 10.45 8.48
CA SER A 45 -10.13 10.95 9.82
C SER A 45 -10.22 9.87 10.92
N LYS A 46 -10.71 8.66 10.61
CA LYS A 46 -10.90 7.58 11.59
C LYS A 46 -9.64 6.76 11.83
N ASN A 47 -8.80 6.62 10.81
CA ASN A 47 -7.64 5.71 10.83
C ASN A 47 -6.27 6.41 10.82
N GLN A 48 -6.20 7.74 10.62
CA GLN A 48 -4.92 8.49 10.55
C GLN A 48 -4.08 8.37 11.82
N ARG A 49 -4.74 8.28 12.98
CA ARG A 49 -4.04 8.13 14.27
C ARG A 49 -3.23 6.83 14.32
N LYS A 50 -3.60 5.83 13.51
CA LYS A 50 -2.97 4.50 13.49
C LYS A 50 -2.08 4.29 12.26
N TYR A 51 -2.46 4.81 11.09
CA TYR A 51 -1.73 4.61 9.84
C TYR A 51 -1.64 5.90 9.02
N LYS A 52 -0.44 6.25 8.56
CA LYS A 52 -0.23 7.37 7.63
C LYS A 52 -0.35 6.86 6.19
N LEU A 53 -1.13 7.55 5.37
CA LEU A 53 -1.24 7.25 3.95
C LEU A 53 -0.06 7.84 3.15
N PRO A 54 0.29 7.26 1.98
CA PRO A 54 -0.19 5.96 1.51
C PRO A 54 0.37 4.81 2.38
N THR A 55 -0.40 3.73 2.49
CA THR A 55 -0.06 2.56 3.31
C THR A 55 -0.46 1.27 2.60
N MET A 56 0.18 0.16 2.96
CA MET A 56 -0.01 -1.14 2.34
C MET A 56 -0.42 -2.19 3.37
N PHE A 57 -1.33 -3.06 2.96
CA PHE A 57 -1.76 -4.22 3.74
C PHE A 57 -1.68 -5.49 2.92
N MET A 58 -1.39 -6.59 3.58
CA MET A 58 -1.48 -7.93 3.02
C MET A 58 -2.35 -8.76 3.97
N GLY A 59 -3.60 -8.98 3.57
CA GLY A 59 -4.64 -9.46 4.50
C GLY A 59 -4.80 -8.53 5.71
N LYS A 60 -4.54 -9.04 6.93
CA LYS A 60 -4.60 -8.28 8.19
C LYS A 60 -3.26 -7.64 8.59
N VAL A 61 -2.19 -7.90 7.84
CA VAL A 61 -0.84 -7.43 8.17
C VAL A 61 -0.58 -6.08 7.52
N HIS A 62 -0.17 -5.10 8.33
CA HIS A 62 0.28 -3.80 7.83
C HIS A 62 1.74 -3.91 7.38
N PHE A 63 2.00 -3.62 6.10
CA PHE A 63 3.33 -3.72 5.49
C PHE A 63 4.27 -2.56 5.87
N GLY A 64 3.72 -1.49 6.45
CA GLY A 64 4.52 -0.35 6.88
C GLY A 64 4.55 0.80 5.87
N SER A 65 5.55 1.66 6.05
CA SER A 65 5.79 2.86 5.25
C SER A 65 6.51 2.57 3.92
N LEU A 66 6.55 3.55 3.03
CA LEU A 66 7.33 3.50 1.79
C LEU A 66 8.81 3.14 2.02
N GLN A 67 9.43 3.62 3.10
CA GLN A 67 10.83 3.31 3.37
C GLN A 67 11.00 1.82 3.70
N GLN A 68 10.14 1.27 4.56
CA GLN A 68 10.19 -0.15 4.92
C GLN A 68 9.96 -1.06 3.71
N PHE A 69 9.12 -0.64 2.76
CA PHE A 69 8.91 -1.39 1.52
C PHE A 69 10.14 -1.34 0.60
N LYS A 70 10.82 -0.18 0.49
CA LYS A 70 12.10 -0.09 -0.22
C LYS A 70 13.17 -0.96 0.42
N ASP A 71 13.26 -0.96 1.74
CA ASP A 71 14.23 -1.76 2.49
C ASP A 71 13.97 -3.26 2.29
N PHE A 72 12.70 -3.67 2.15
CA PHE A 72 12.33 -5.04 1.82
C PHE A 72 12.79 -5.46 0.41
N LEU A 73 12.58 -4.60 -0.60
CA LEU A 73 12.94 -4.91 -1.99
C LEU A 73 14.45 -4.97 -2.25
N ASN A 74 15.26 -4.29 -1.43
CA ASN A 74 16.71 -4.23 -1.59
C ASN A 74 17.46 -5.36 -0.83
N ARG A 75 16.73 -6.33 -0.26
CA ARG A 75 17.30 -7.50 0.42
C ARG A 75 17.27 -8.71 -0.50
#